data_AF-A0A0C1QXB7-F1
#
_entry.id   AF-A0A0C1QXB7-F1
#
_cell.length_a   1.000
_cell.length_b   1.000
_cell.length_c   1.000
_cell.angle_alpha   90.00
_cell.angle_beta   90.00
_cell.angle_gamma   90.00
#
_symmetry.space_group_name_H-M   'P 1'
#
loop_
_entity.id
_entity.type
_entity.pdbx_description
1 polymer ?
#
loop_
_entity_poly.entity_id
_entity_poly.type
_entity_poly.pdbx_seq_one_letter_code
_entity_poly.pdbx_strand_id
1 'polypeptide(L)' 'MYAVAYRVVERSEQPSLDIWYESFNSGDLLPTLPLWLSGWFCLLVDLNTTYDRTCCKQRILFNRV' A
#
# COMPACT_ATOMS: atom_id res chain seq x y z
N MET A 1 1.42 13.19 -3.99
CA MET A 1 2.02 11.84 -4.09
C MET A 1 0.88 10.82 -4.20
N TYR A 2 1.18 9.58 -4.57
CA TYR A 2 0.15 8.54 -4.66
C TYR A 2 0.73 7.17 -4.27
N ALA A 3 -0.16 6.27 -3.84
CA ALA A 3 0.11 4.86 -3.65
C ALA A 3 -0.96 4.03 -4.36
N VAL A 4 -0.56 2.91 -4.95
CA VAL A 4 -1.45 2.03 -5.71
C VAL A 4 -1.24 0.59 -5.29
N ALA A 5 -2.35 -0.12 -5.14
CA ALA A 5 -2.38 -1.57 -5.17
C ALA A 5 -3.26 -2.03 -6.32
N TYR A 6 -2.93 -3.15 -6.93
CA TYR A 6 -3.77 -3.78 -7.94
C TYR A 6 -3.83 -5.29 -7.74
N ARG A 7 -4.88 -5.91 -8.26
CA ARG A 7 -4.93 -7.35 -8.50
C ARG A 7 -5.44 -7.63 -9.88
N VAL A 8 -4.93 -8.69 -10.48
CA VAL A 8 -5.49 -9.28 -11.70
C VAL A 8 -6.66 -10.16 -11.29
N VAL A 9 -7.81 -9.96 -11.93
CA VAL A 9 -9.01 -10.78 -11.76
C VAL A 9 -9.53 -11.18 -13.13
N GLU A 10 -10.14 -12.35 -13.22
CA GLU A 10 -10.83 -12.77 -14.43
C GLU A 10 -12.31 -12.42 -14.31
N ARG A 11 -12.83 -11.64 -15.27
CA ARG A 11 -14.24 -11.24 -15.33
C ARG A 11 -14.74 -11.56 -16.73
N SER A 12 -15.77 -12.40 -16.83
CA SER A 12 -16.37 -12.77 -18.11
C SER A 12 -15.32 -13.31 -19.11
N GLU A 13 -14.44 -14.22 -18.66
CA GLU A 13 -13.35 -14.81 -19.47
C GLU A 13 -12.35 -13.79 -20.03
N GLN A 14 -12.32 -12.58 -19.45
CA GLN A 14 -11.38 -11.53 -19.81
C GLN A 14 -10.53 -11.11 -18.60
N PRO A 15 -9.21 -10.95 -18.79
CA PRO A 15 -8.36 -10.42 -17.74
C PRO A 15 -8.74 -8.96 -17.45
N SER A 16 -8.95 -8.65 -16.18
CA SER A 16 -9.34 -7.33 -15.67
C SER A 16 -8.49 -6.97 -14.46
N LEU A 17 -8.44 -5.68 -14.12
CA LEU A 17 -7.69 -5.16 -12.99
C LEU A 17 -8.64 -4.51 -11.99
N ASP A 18 -8.57 -4.94 -10.75
CA ASP A 18 -9.05 -4.14 -9.63
C ASP A 18 -7.89 -3.28 -9.14
N ILE A 19 -8.14 -1.98 -9.03
CA ILE A 19 -7.13 -0.99 -8.67
C ILE A 19 -7.63 -0.20 -7.46
N TRP A 20 -6.78 -0.10 -6.44
CA TRP A 20 -6.95 0.81 -5.31
C TRP A 20 -5.92 1.90 -5.45
N TYR A 21 -6.41 3.12 -5.66
CA TYR A 21 -5.59 4.31 -5.84
C TYR A 21 -5.87 5.26 -4.69
N GLU A 22 -4.80 5.69 -4.01
CA GLU A 22 -4.87 6.64 -2.91
C GLU A 22 -3.89 7.78 -3.15
N SER A 23 -4.40 9.01 -3.21
CA SER A 23 -3.59 10.23 -3.29
C SER A 23 -3.36 10.81 -1.91
N PHE A 24 -2.16 11.32 -1.65
CA PHE A 24 -1.80 11.97 -0.39
C PHE A 24 -0.75 13.08 -0.63
N ASN A 25 -0.68 14.04 0.29
CA ASN A 25 0.25 15.15 0.23
C ASN A 25 1.55 14.83 0.99
N SER A 26 2.55 15.68 0.80
CA SER A 26 3.78 15.60 1.61
C SER A 26 3.46 15.96 3.06
N GLY A 27 3.90 15.12 4.00
CA GLY A 27 3.61 15.28 5.44
C GLY A 27 2.38 14.52 5.91
N ASP A 28 1.53 14.05 5.00
CA ASP A 28 0.39 13.20 5.36
C ASP A 28 0.85 11.81 5.80
N LEU A 29 0.00 11.13 6.58
CA LEU A 29 0.17 9.70 6.88
C LEU A 29 0.02 8.89 5.59
N LEU A 30 0.87 7.88 5.41
CA LEU A 30 0.74 6.97 4.27
C LEU A 30 -0.55 6.13 4.38
N PRO A 31 -1.24 5.85 3.27
CA PRO A 31 -2.51 5.13 3.29
C PRO A 31 -2.34 3.65 3.64
N THR A 32 -3.43 3.02 4.08
CA THR A 32 -3.51 1.55 4.16
C THR A 32 -3.99 1.00 2.82
N LEU A 33 -3.26 0.05 2.25
CA LEU A 33 -3.60 -0.55 0.95
C LEU A 33 -3.71 -2.08 1.04
N PRO A 34 -4.54 -2.71 0.18
CA PRO A 34 -4.63 -4.16 0.12
C PRO A 34 -3.41 -4.77 -0.56
N LEU A 35 -2.85 -5.81 0.04
CA LEU A 35 -1.89 -6.73 -0.56
C LEU A 35 -2.60 -8.04 -0.88
N TRP A 36 -2.78 -8.30 -2.17
CA TRP A 36 -3.33 -9.55 -2.66
C TRP A 36 -2.22 -10.59 -2.80
N LEU A 37 -2.39 -11.70 -2.10
CA LEU A 37 -1.51 -12.86 -2.18
C LEU A 37 -2.15 -13.95 -3.05
N SER A 38 -1.33 -14.90 -3.50
CA SER A 38 -1.83 -16.09 -4.21
C SER A 38 -2.90 -16.80 -3.39
N GLY A 39 -3.95 -17.31 -4.04
CA GLY A 39 -5.02 -18.04 -3.36
C GLY A 39 -6.10 -17.15 -2.75
N TRP A 40 -6.33 -15.96 -3.31
CA TRP A 40 -7.44 -15.06 -2.94
C TRP A 40 -7.34 -14.46 -1.52
N PHE A 41 -6.17 -14.54 -0.89
CA PHE A 41 -5.94 -13.89 0.39
C PHE A 41 -5.65 -12.40 0.19
N CYS A 42 -6.33 -11.57 0.98
CA CYS A 42 -6.10 -10.13 1.03
C CYS A 42 -5.65 -9.73 2.44
N LEU A 43 -4.50 -9.06 2.52
CA LEU A 43 -4.00 -8.47 3.76
C LEU A 43 -4.02 -6.95 3.62
N LEU A 44 -4.58 -6.25 4.61
CA LEU A 44 -4.46 -4.80 4.67
C LEU A 44 -3.08 -4.42 5.21
N VAL A 45 -2.34 -3.64 4.43
CA VAL A 45 -0.99 -3.18 4.78
C VAL A 45 -1.06 -1.72 5.17
N ASP A 46 -0.85 -1.44 6.45
CA ASP A 46 -0.62 -0.09 6.95
C ASP A 46 0.80 0.36 6.54
N LEU A 47 0.87 1.13 5.45
CA LEU A 47 2.14 1.61 4.91
C LEU A 47 2.83 2.59 5.86
N ASN A 48 2.06 3.38 6.62
CA ASN A 48 2.63 4.38 7.51
C ASN A 48 3.38 3.70 8.67
N THR A 49 2.72 2.76 9.35
CA THR A 49 3.34 1.99 10.43
C THR A 49 4.50 1.14 9.92
N THR A 50 4.38 0.57 8.71
CA THR A 50 5.46 -0.22 8.09
C THR A 50 6.68 0.65 7.78
N TYR A 51 6.46 1.85 7.25
CA TYR A 51 7.51 2.84 6.99
C TYR A 51 8.22 3.23 8.29
N ASP A 52 7.46 3.66 9.30
CA ASP A 52 8.02 4.10 10.59
C ASP A 52 8.87 3.00 11.24
N ARG A 53 8.35 1.77 11.29
CA ARG A 53 9.09 0.61 11.81
C ARG A 53 10.37 0.33 11.04
N THR A 54 10.34 0.48 9.71
CA THR A 54 11.50 0.25 8.84
C THR A 54 12.56 1.31 9.09
N CYS A 55 12.18 2.59 9.14
CA CYS A 55 13.08 3.69 9.44
C CYS A 55 13.73 3.53 10.81
N CYS A 56 12.96 3.19 11.85
CA CYS A 56 13.51 2.88 13.18
C CYS A 56 14.54 1.74 13.14
N LYS A 57 14.22 0.62 12.47
CA LYS A 57 15.14 -0.53 12.36
C LYS A 57 16.41 -0.20 11.60
N GLN A 58 16.31 0.65 10.58
CA GLN A 58 17.43 1.11 9.78
C GLN A 58 18.17 2.31 10.41
N ARG A 59 17.78 2.74 11.62
CA ARG A 59 18.33 3.90 12.32
C ARG A 59 18.29 5.19 11.49
N ILE A 60 17.29 5.31 10.62
CA ILE A 60 17.09 6.52 9.85
C ILE A 60 16.32 7.50 10.73
N LEU A 61 16.99 8.59 11.11
CA LEU A 61 16.43 9.65 11.94
C LEU A 61 15.76 10.68 11.03
N PHE A 62 14.47 10.90 11.25
CA PHE A 62 13.73 11.98 10.62
C PHE A 62 13.13 12.87 11.70
N ASN A 63 13.30 14.19 11.56
CA ASN A 63 12.58 15.15 12.37
C ASN A 63 11.20 15.33 11.72
N ARG A 64 10.15 14.70 12.28
CA ARG A 64 8.77 15.02 11.88
C ARG A 64 8.47 16.41 12.46
N VAL A 65 8.40 17.40 11.58
CA VAL A 65 7.95 18.77 11.88
C VAL A 65 6.44 18.77 12.04
#